data_AF-A0A1F4UHF4-F1
#
_entry.id   AF-A0A1F4UHF4-F1
#
_cell.length_a   1.000
_cell.length_b   1.000
_cell.length_c   1.000
_cell.angle_alpha   90.00
_cell.angle_beta   90.00
_cell.angle_gamma   90.00
#
_symmetry.space_group_name_H-M   'P 1'
#
loop_
_entity.id
_entity.type
_entity.pdbx_description
1 polymer ?
#
loop_
_entity_poly.entity_id
_entity_poly.type
_entity_poly.pdbx_seq_one_letter_code
_entity_poly.pdbx_strand_id
1 'polypeptide(L)'
;MYGKTEFTTRGHTFDLADEWEEIDFAEVIKKNFNVDIFEDSDEKLEKALKDNKIEVDGDMNRNRMIDNMWKVIRAKVSGPAFLVNHPMFVSPLAKSREDDSRLTERFQVIIAGSELGNGYSEINDPIDQLERFKEQQRLRESGDEEAQMLDIDFVEMLEYGMPPTSGYGQSERIFWFMEDVSGREGTFFPQMRSELEQSTQKIYEDILPKSKKKKE
;
A
#
# COMPACT_ATOMS: atom_id res chain seq x y z
N MET A 1 -23.90 13.98 6.92
CA MET A 1 -24.48 12.94 6.04
C MET A 1 -25.10 11.82 6.87
N TYR A 2 -24.33 11.16 7.76
CA TYR A 2 -24.84 9.98 8.50
C TYR A 2 -25.48 10.24 9.86
N GLY A 3 -25.19 11.38 10.51
CA GLY A 3 -25.76 11.72 11.82
C GLY A 3 -25.33 10.79 12.97
N LYS A 4 -24.31 9.95 12.74
CA LYS A 4 -23.72 9.00 13.69
C LYS A 4 -22.21 8.92 13.45
N THR A 5 -21.49 8.42 14.44
CA THR A 5 -20.03 8.21 14.40
C THR A 5 -19.66 6.73 14.53
N GLU A 6 -20.57 5.88 15.02
CA GLU A 6 -20.44 4.43 15.05
C GLU A 6 -20.84 3.75 13.72
N PHE A 7 -19.98 2.85 13.26
CA PHE A 7 -20.16 2.08 12.04
C PHE A 7 -19.87 0.60 12.26
N THR A 8 -20.41 -0.24 11.36
CA THR A 8 -20.09 -1.67 11.31
C THR A 8 -19.95 -2.07 9.85
N THR A 9 -18.79 -2.60 9.48
CA THR A 9 -18.47 -3.08 8.13
C THR A 9 -17.38 -4.14 8.24
N ARG A 10 -17.35 -5.09 7.30
CA ARG A 10 -16.32 -6.15 7.22
C ARG A 10 -16.12 -6.94 8.52
N GLY A 11 -17.16 -7.08 9.34
CA GLY A 11 -17.10 -7.78 10.63
C GLY A 11 -16.46 -6.98 11.78
N HIS A 12 -16.14 -5.70 11.57
CA HIS A 12 -15.66 -4.80 12.61
C HIS A 12 -16.73 -3.78 12.98
N THR A 13 -16.81 -3.44 14.26
CA THR A 13 -17.57 -2.29 14.78
C THR A 13 -16.56 -1.30 15.35
N PHE A 14 -16.68 -0.02 14.98
CA PHE A 14 -15.78 1.06 15.38
C PHE A 14 -16.54 2.39 15.46
N ASP A 15 -16.06 3.32 16.28
CA ASP A 15 -16.54 4.70 16.36
C ASP A 15 -15.47 5.66 15.82
N LEU A 16 -15.82 6.51 14.86
CA LEU A 16 -14.91 7.53 14.33
C LEU A 16 -14.62 8.66 15.32
N ALA A 17 -15.45 8.81 16.36
CA ALA A 17 -15.26 9.77 17.44
C ALA A 17 -14.35 9.26 18.56
N ASP A 18 -13.97 7.98 18.54
CA ASP A 18 -12.99 7.44 19.49
C ASP A 18 -11.61 8.07 19.27
N GLU A 19 -10.71 7.87 20.24
CA GLU A 19 -9.31 8.21 20.09
C GLU A 19 -8.65 7.27 19.07
N TRP A 20 -7.90 7.84 18.13
CA TRP A 20 -7.26 7.07 17.07
C TRP A 20 -5.92 6.53 17.58
N GLU A 21 -5.85 5.21 17.74
CA GLU A 21 -4.63 4.56 18.24
C GLU A 21 -3.48 4.66 17.23
N GLU A 22 -2.28 4.94 17.71
CA GLU A 22 -1.07 4.82 16.90
C GLU A 22 -0.51 3.40 16.99
N ILE A 23 -0.41 2.74 15.83
CA ILE A 23 0.18 1.42 15.66
C ILE A 23 1.56 1.62 15.06
N ASP A 24 2.61 1.25 15.80
CA ASP A 24 3.96 1.21 15.25
C ASP A 24 4.14 -0.01 14.34
N PHE A 25 4.55 0.23 13.08
CA PHE A 25 4.67 -0.81 12.06
C PHE A 25 5.67 -1.92 12.45
N ALA A 26 6.85 -1.55 12.93
CA ALA A 26 7.90 -2.52 13.23
C ALA A 26 7.58 -3.30 14.50
N GLU A 27 7.11 -2.61 15.54
CA GLU A 27 6.81 -3.22 16.82
C GLU A 27 5.58 -4.13 16.75
N VAL A 28 4.56 -3.78 15.96
CA VAL A 28 3.38 -4.65 15.82
C VAL A 28 3.73 -5.96 15.11
N ILE A 29 4.63 -5.92 14.12
CA ILE A 29 5.14 -7.15 13.47
C ILE A 29 5.96 -7.96 14.47
N LYS A 30 6.88 -7.31 15.19
CA LYS A 30 7.73 -7.96 16.20
C LYS A 30 6.91 -8.67 17.27
N LYS A 31 5.86 -8.01 17.77
CA LYS A 31 4.95 -8.58 18.78
C LYS A 31 4.15 -9.78 18.26
N ASN A 32 3.69 -9.76 17.01
CA ASN A 32 2.84 -10.82 16.45
C ASN A 32 3.62 -12.00 15.88
N PHE A 33 4.82 -11.75 15.33
CA PHE A 33 5.62 -12.76 14.62
C PHE A 33 6.92 -13.14 15.33
N ASN A 34 7.30 -12.43 16.41
CA ASN A 34 8.57 -12.61 17.11
C ASN A 34 9.79 -12.44 16.20
N VAL A 35 9.70 -11.45 15.30
CA VAL A 35 10.72 -11.13 14.30
C VAL A 35 10.98 -9.62 14.28
N ASP A 36 12.25 -9.25 14.31
CA ASP A 36 12.71 -7.89 14.11
C ASP A 36 13.01 -7.64 12.63
N ILE A 37 12.19 -6.81 11.99
CA ILE A 37 12.28 -6.53 10.55
C ILE A 37 13.53 -5.76 10.14
N PHE A 38 14.34 -5.26 11.08
CA PHE A 38 15.62 -4.60 10.78
C PHE A 38 16.80 -5.54 11.01
N GLU A 39 16.77 -6.34 12.06
CA GLU A 39 17.95 -7.10 12.52
C GLU A 39 17.92 -8.59 12.13
N ASP A 40 16.74 -9.19 12.00
CA ASP A 40 16.64 -10.62 11.74
C ASP A 40 16.86 -10.98 10.26
N SER A 41 17.37 -12.19 10.01
CA SER A 41 17.64 -12.67 8.65
C SER A 41 16.37 -13.03 7.88
N ASP A 42 16.44 -13.00 6.55
CA ASP A 42 15.30 -13.34 5.68
C ASP A 42 14.80 -14.77 5.92
N GLU A 43 15.67 -15.71 6.28
CA GLU A 43 15.26 -17.09 6.62
C GLU A 43 14.39 -17.13 7.89
N LYS A 44 14.64 -16.23 8.85
CA LYS A 44 13.82 -16.14 10.07
C LYS A 44 12.44 -15.54 9.76
N LEU A 45 12.38 -14.53 8.88
CA LEU A 45 11.11 -13.97 8.38
C LEU A 45 10.30 -15.03 7.65
N GLU A 46 10.93 -15.76 6.72
CA GLU A 46 10.30 -16.84 5.97
C GLU A 46 9.77 -17.94 6.90
N LYS A 47 10.57 -18.34 7.89
CA LYS A 47 10.14 -19.31 8.90
C LYS A 47 8.91 -18.83 9.67
N ALA A 48 8.90 -17.56 10.10
CA ALA A 48 7.76 -17.00 10.82
C ALA A 48 6.47 -17.00 9.98
N LEU A 49 6.57 -16.74 8.67
CA LEU A 49 5.44 -16.86 7.75
C LEU A 49 4.94 -18.31 7.64
N LYS A 50 5.85 -19.27 7.46
CA LYS A 50 5.51 -20.70 7.36
C LYS A 50 4.88 -21.24 8.65
N ASP A 51 5.44 -20.89 9.81
CA ASP A 51 4.92 -21.30 11.12
C ASP A 51 3.49 -20.75 11.36
N ASN A 52 3.19 -19.57 10.79
CA ASN A 52 1.86 -18.96 10.82
C ASN A 52 0.96 -19.36 9.63
N LYS A 53 1.42 -20.25 8.73
CA LYS A 53 0.71 -20.73 7.53
C LYS A 53 0.26 -19.59 6.60
N ILE A 54 1.11 -18.57 6.45
CA ILE A 54 0.87 -17.44 5.56
C ILE A 54 1.51 -17.76 4.21
N GLU A 55 0.68 -17.85 3.17
CA GLU A 55 1.15 -18.02 1.80
C GLU A 55 1.60 -16.66 1.25
N VAL A 56 2.77 -16.65 0.60
CA VAL A 56 3.32 -15.47 -0.07
C VAL A 56 3.29 -15.72 -1.56
N ASP A 57 2.55 -14.90 -2.30
CA ASP A 57 2.49 -14.99 -3.75
C ASP A 57 3.77 -14.46 -4.40
N GLY A 58 4.35 -15.20 -5.36
CA GLY A 58 5.51 -14.79 -6.15
C GLY A 58 6.85 -14.80 -5.39
N ASP A 59 7.77 -13.91 -5.76
CA ASP A 59 9.14 -13.92 -5.23
C ASP A 59 9.20 -13.52 -3.74
N MET A 60 9.84 -14.36 -2.93
CA MET A 60 10.00 -14.13 -1.49
C MET A 60 11.15 -13.15 -1.20
N ASN A 61 10.95 -11.87 -1.52
CA ASN A 61 11.83 -10.81 -1.05
C ASN A 61 11.39 -10.29 0.33
N ARG A 62 12.32 -9.66 1.08
CA ARG A 62 12.08 -9.14 2.43
C ARG A 62 10.86 -8.22 2.51
N ASN A 63 10.72 -7.27 1.58
CA ASN A 63 9.61 -6.32 1.53
C ASN A 63 8.26 -7.03 1.41
N ARG A 64 8.16 -8.03 0.53
CA ARG A 64 6.94 -8.81 0.33
C ARG A 64 6.62 -9.68 1.53
N MET A 65 7.63 -10.25 2.21
CA MET A 65 7.40 -10.99 3.45
C MET A 65 6.81 -10.09 4.54
N ILE A 66 7.38 -8.90 4.72
CA ILE A 66 6.93 -7.90 5.70
C ILE A 66 5.51 -7.41 5.38
N ASP A 67 5.22 -7.12 4.09
CA ASP A 67 3.88 -6.73 3.65
C ASP A 67 2.82 -7.81 3.94
N ASN A 68 3.15 -9.09 3.72
CA ASN A 68 2.24 -10.19 4.05
C ASN A 68 2.02 -10.35 5.56
N MET A 69 3.06 -10.18 6.38
CA MET A 69 2.91 -10.13 7.84
C MET A 69 1.97 -8.99 8.26
N TRP A 70 2.16 -7.80 7.69
CA TRP A 70 1.30 -6.65 7.95
C TRP A 70 -0.14 -6.90 7.52
N LYS A 71 -0.40 -7.46 6.34
CA LYS A 71 -1.77 -7.79 5.87
C LYS A 71 -2.54 -8.66 6.85
N VAL A 72 -1.89 -9.64 7.47
CA VAL A 72 -2.51 -10.54 8.45
C VAL A 72 -2.82 -9.83 9.77
N ILE A 73 -1.95 -8.92 10.21
CA ILE A 73 -2.19 -8.08 11.40
C ILE A 73 -3.32 -7.09 11.12
N ARG A 74 -3.21 -6.35 10.02
CA ARG A 74 -4.14 -5.30 9.60
C ARG A 74 -5.57 -5.80 9.55
N ALA A 75 -5.79 -7.00 9.00
CA ALA A 75 -7.13 -7.60 8.92
C ALA A 75 -7.85 -7.76 10.28
N LYS A 76 -7.13 -7.67 11.41
CA LYS A 76 -7.68 -7.75 12.77
C LYS A 76 -7.89 -6.38 13.41
N VAL A 77 -7.43 -5.29 12.80
CA VAL A 77 -7.50 -3.94 13.33
C VAL A 77 -8.88 -3.34 13.03
N SER A 78 -9.71 -3.18 14.05
CA SER A 78 -11.00 -2.49 13.91
C SER A 78 -10.84 -1.01 13.60
N GLY A 79 -9.84 -0.36 14.21
CA GLY A 79 -9.63 1.07 14.11
C GLY A 79 -10.75 1.89 14.77
N PRO A 80 -10.77 3.21 14.55
CA PRO A 80 -9.84 3.93 13.69
C PRO A 80 -8.43 4.00 14.29
N ALA A 81 -7.40 3.87 13.45
CA ALA A 81 -6.01 3.86 13.88
C ALA A 81 -5.07 4.50 12.84
N PHE A 82 -3.94 5.00 13.30
CA PHE A 82 -2.83 5.44 12.46
C PHE A 82 -1.71 4.40 12.51
N LEU A 83 -1.37 3.81 11.37
CA LEU A 83 -0.13 3.05 11.25
C LEU A 83 1.02 4.04 11.03
N VAL A 84 2.02 4.05 11.90
CA VAL A 84 3.14 5.01 11.86
C VAL A 84 4.49 4.28 11.81
N ASN A 85 5.57 5.04 11.67
CA ASN A 85 6.95 4.54 11.70
C ASN A 85 7.21 3.46 10.64
N HIS A 86 6.82 3.76 9.41
CA HIS A 86 7.08 2.86 8.30
C HIS A 86 8.59 2.74 8.05
N PRO A 87 9.12 1.52 7.81
CA PRO A 87 10.50 1.34 7.41
C PRO A 87 10.84 2.09 6.11
N MET A 88 12.06 2.62 6.01
CA MET A 88 12.55 3.34 4.83
C MET A 88 12.47 2.49 3.57
N PHE A 89 12.81 1.21 3.64
CA PHE A 89 12.83 0.30 2.49
C PHE A 89 11.43 0.00 1.91
N VAL A 90 10.34 0.29 2.64
CA VAL A 90 8.96 0.23 2.11
C VAL A 90 8.37 1.60 1.77
N SER A 91 9.10 2.69 2.08
CA SER A 91 8.64 4.07 1.92
C SER A 91 9.73 4.95 1.29
N PRO A 92 10.18 4.63 0.07
CA PRO A 92 11.35 5.28 -0.54
C PRO A 92 11.15 6.77 -0.85
N LEU A 93 9.93 7.31 -0.73
CA LEU A 93 9.60 8.71 -1.03
C LEU A 93 9.20 9.50 0.21
N ALA A 94 9.12 8.85 1.37
CA ALA A 94 8.85 9.54 2.61
C ALA A 94 10.16 10.05 3.20
N LYS A 95 10.09 11.23 3.82
CA LYS A 95 11.21 11.78 4.58
C LYS A 95 11.58 10.83 5.73
N SER A 96 12.87 10.60 5.91
CA SER A 96 13.39 9.80 7.02
C SER A 96 13.23 10.56 8.33
N ARG A 97 13.02 9.83 9.42
CA ARG A 97 13.01 10.43 10.74
C ARG A 97 14.41 10.92 11.13
N GLU A 98 14.47 12.03 11.86
CA GLU A 98 15.74 12.59 12.33
C GLU A 98 16.40 11.73 13.43
N ASP A 99 15.60 11.01 14.23
CA ASP A 99 16.08 10.20 15.35
C ASP A 99 16.41 8.75 14.99
N ASP A 100 15.77 8.18 13.95
CA ASP A 100 16.11 6.87 13.38
C ASP A 100 15.89 6.86 11.86
N SER A 101 16.99 6.92 11.10
CA SER A 101 16.94 6.95 9.64
C SER A 101 16.42 5.64 9.02
N ARG A 102 16.30 4.54 9.78
CA ARG A 102 15.65 3.31 9.27
C ARG A 102 14.13 3.48 9.14
N LEU A 103 13.58 4.50 9.77
CA LEU A 103 12.15 4.83 9.79
C LEU A 103 11.85 6.09 8.99
N THR A 104 10.59 6.23 8.61
CA THR A 104 10.09 7.39 7.86
C THR A 104 8.94 8.07 8.59
N GLU A 105 8.82 9.38 8.36
CA GLU A 105 7.73 10.22 8.83
C GLU A 105 6.48 10.00 7.98
N ARG A 106 6.00 8.74 7.92
CA ARG A 106 4.85 8.30 7.15
C ARG A 106 3.80 7.67 8.05
N PHE A 107 2.54 8.00 7.79
CA PHE A 107 1.39 7.37 8.42
C PHE A 107 0.37 6.85 7.39
N GLN A 108 -0.40 5.85 7.79
CA GLN A 108 -1.57 5.37 7.06
C GLN A 108 -2.80 5.36 7.97
N VAL A 109 -3.96 5.68 7.39
CA VAL A 109 -5.26 5.58 8.08
C VAL A 109 -5.79 4.16 7.94
N ILE A 110 -6.01 3.49 9.08
CA ILE A 110 -6.52 2.12 9.14
C ILE A 110 -7.90 2.10 9.80
N ILE A 111 -8.89 1.58 9.09
CA ILE A 111 -10.25 1.38 9.61
C ILE A 111 -10.78 0.03 9.10
N ALA A 112 -11.32 -0.81 9.98
CA ALA A 112 -11.79 -2.17 9.71
C ALA A 112 -10.86 -2.95 8.75
N GLY A 113 -9.58 -3.00 9.12
CA GLY A 113 -8.51 -3.66 8.38
C GLY A 113 -8.20 -3.12 6.98
N SER A 114 -8.65 -1.91 6.67
CA SER A 114 -8.51 -1.26 5.37
C SER A 114 -7.64 -0.02 5.47
N GLU A 115 -6.74 0.17 4.51
CA GLU A 115 -5.94 1.39 4.34
C GLU A 115 -6.76 2.42 3.54
N LEU A 116 -7.18 3.50 4.21
CA LEU A 116 -8.10 4.51 3.65
C LEU A 116 -7.49 5.89 3.48
N GLY A 117 -6.22 6.04 3.85
CA GLY A 117 -5.46 7.27 3.69
C GLY A 117 -3.98 6.98 3.85
N ASN A 118 -3.14 7.78 3.21
CA ASN A 118 -1.70 7.69 3.29
C ASN A 118 -1.14 9.10 3.33
N GLY A 119 -0.32 9.41 4.32
CA GLY A 119 0.32 10.70 4.46
C GLY A 119 1.76 10.56 4.91
N TYR A 120 2.56 11.57 4.62
CA TYR A 120 3.97 11.60 4.99
C TYR A 120 4.49 13.04 4.99
N SER A 121 5.58 13.26 5.71
CA SER A 121 6.41 14.45 5.49
C SER A 121 7.08 14.32 4.12
N GLU A 122 6.87 15.32 3.27
CA GLU A 122 7.42 15.37 1.93
C GLU A 122 8.94 15.55 1.97
N ILE A 123 9.63 14.93 1.02
CA ILE A 123 11.06 15.16 0.82
C ILE A 123 11.22 16.50 0.11
N ASN A 124 11.84 17.45 0.80
CA ASN A 124 12.14 18.77 0.26
C ASN A 124 13.64 19.03 0.03
N ASP A 125 14.48 18.03 0.27
CA ASP A 125 15.89 18.07 -0.11
C ASP A 125 16.05 17.61 -1.56
N PRO A 126 16.41 18.51 -2.51
CA PRO A 126 16.56 18.15 -3.92
C PRO A 126 17.69 17.13 -4.14
N ILE A 127 18.72 17.12 -3.30
CA ILE A 127 19.85 16.19 -3.42
C ILE A 127 19.39 14.77 -3.04
N ASP A 128 18.67 14.63 -1.92
CA ASP A 128 18.10 13.33 -1.50
C ASP A 128 17.09 12.82 -2.54
N GLN A 129 16.19 13.69 -3.02
CA GLN A 129 15.20 13.32 -4.04
C GLN A 129 15.87 12.85 -5.35
N LEU A 130 16.95 13.51 -5.78
CA LEU A 130 17.69 13.11 -6.97
C LEU A 130 18.35 11.73 -6.80
N GLU A 131 18.99 11.46 -5.67
CA GLU A 131 19.62 10.16 -5.40
C GLU A 131 18.58 9.04 -5.34
N ARG A 132 17.40 9.29 -4.74
CA ARG A 132 16.27 8.35 -4.74
C ARG A 132 15.75 8.07 -6.15
N PHE A 133 15.59 9.09 -6.98
CA PHE A 133 15.20 8.89 -8.38
C PHE A 133 16.25 8.11 -9.19
N LYS A 134 17.55 8.36 -8.99
CA LYS A 134 18.61 7.57 -9.64
C LYS A 134 18.53 6.10 -9.25
N GLU A 135 18.25 5.81 -7.98
CA GLU A 135 18.09 4.43 -7.52
C GLU A 135 16.84 3.76 -8.10
N GLN A 136 15.71 4.46 -8.11
CA GLN A 136 14.49 3.98 -8.78
C GLN A 136 14.71 3.75 -10.28
N GLN A 137 15.46 4.62 -10.96
CA GLN A 137 15.83 4.43 -12.36
C GLN A 137 16.67 3.17 -12.57
N ARG A 138 17.64 2.88 -11.70
CA ARG A 138 18.41 1.62 -11.75
C ARG A 138 17.52 0.40 -11.56
N LEU A 139 16.58 0.43 -10.62
CA LEU A 139 15.61 -0.64 -10.41
C LEU A 139 14.75 -0.85 -11.67
N ARG A 140 14.31 0.23 -12.30
CA ARG A 140 13.57 0.18 -13.57
C ARG A 140 14.38 -0.42 -14.71
N GLU A 141 15.64 -0.01 -14.87
CA GLU A 141 16.58 -0.58 -15.85
C GLU A 141 16.86 -2.07 -15.59
N SER A 142 16.77 -2.51 -14.34
CA SER A 142 16.88 -3.92 -13.95
C SER A 142 15.59 -4.75 -14.15
N GLY A 143 14.49 -4.11 -14.56
CA GLY A 143 13.23 -4.77 -14.92
C GLY A 143 12.07 -4.55 -13.95
N ASP A 144 12.19 -3.65 -12.96
CA ASP A 144 11.07 -3.27 -12.10
C ASP A 144 10.12 -2.29 -12.83
N GLU A 145 8.96 -2.79 -13.29
CA GLU A 145 7.98 -1.99 -14.03
C GLU A 145 7.29 -0.91 -13.17
N GLU A 146 7.25 -1.11 -11.85
CA GLU A 146 6.61 -0.23 -10.86
C GLU A 146 7.56 0.86 -10.33
N ALA A 147 8.87 0.73 -10.58
CA ALA A 147 9.86 1.72 -10.17
C ALA A 147 9.64 3.07 -10.88
N GLN A 148 9.81 4.15 -10.13
CA GLN A 148 9.54 5.50 -10.59
C GLN A 148 10.53 5.98 -11.66
N MET A 149 10.06 6.85 -12.55
CA MET A 149 10.91 7.53 -13.52
C MET A 149 11.60 8.73 -12.89
N LEU A 150 12.87 8.95 -13.24
CA LEU A 150 13.58 10.17 -12.89
C LEU A 150 12.90 11.38 -13.54
N ASP A 151 12.48 12.33 -12.72
CA ASP A 151 11.93 13.61 -13.14
C ASP A 151 12.89 14.74 -12.73
N ILE A 152 13.67 15.23 -13.68
CA ILE A 152 14.66 16.29 -13.45
C ILE A 152 13.97 17.64 -13.25
N ASP A 153 12.83 17.88 -13.89
CA ASP A 153 12.08 19.14 -13.75
C ASP A 153 11.53 19.26 -12.33
N PHE A 154 11.02 18.16 -11.76
CA PHE A 154 10.61 18.12 -10.35
C PHE A 154 11.78 18.39 -9.39
N VAL A 155 12.98 17.85 -9.66
CA VAL A 155 14.17 18.14 -8.84
C VAL A 155 14.56 19.61 -8.93
N GLU A 156 14.57 20.20 -10.13
CA GLU A 156 14.83 21.63 -10.32
C GLU A 156 13.81 22.48 -9.53
N MET A 157 12.53 22.10 -9.54
CA MET A 157 11.50 22.79 -8.74
C MET A 157 11.80 22.76 -7.24
N LEU A 158 12.31 21.65 -6.70
CA LEU A 158 12.72 21.56 -5.30
C LEU A 158 13.93 22.47 -4.98
N GLU A 159 14.83 22.70 -5.93
CA GLU A 159 16.00 23.60 -5.77
C GLU A 159 15.59 25.08 -5.58
N TYR A 160 14.44 25.51 -6.12
CA TYR A 160 13.88 26.83 -5.83
C TYR A 160 13.39 26.97 -4.38
N GLY A 161 13.25 25.85 -3.66
CA GLY A 161 12.95 25.79 -2.24
C GLY A 161 11.50 25.41 -1.96
N MET A 162 11.28 24.15 -1.57
CA MET A 162 10.02 23.70 -1.00
C MET A 162 10.06 23.80 0.54
N PRO A 163 9.11 24.51 1.20
CA PRO A 163 9.04 24.54 2.65
C PRO A 163 8.74 23.14 3.21
N PRO A 164 9.02 22.88 4.51
CA PRO A 164 8.56 21.65 5.16
C PRO A 164 7.06 21.47 4.95
N THR A 165 6.69 20.37 4.28
CA THR A 165 5.33 20.11 3.81
C THR A 165 4.93 18.69 4.19
N SER A 166 3.64 18.49 4.45
CA SER A 166 3.08 17.15 4.60
C SER A 166 2.06 16.90 3.50
N GLY A 167 2.24 15.76 2.82
CA GLY A 167 1.30 15.25 1.85
C GLY A 167 0.28 14.34 2.50
N TYR A 168 -0.95 14.39 2.01
CA TYR A 168 -2.00 13.44 2.39
C TYR A 168 -2.82 13.06 1.17
N GLY A 169 -2.86 11.77 0.87
CA GLY A 169 -3.67 11.17 -0.17
C GLY A 169 -4.82 10.37 0.44
N GLN A 170 -6.04 10.65 -0.02
CA GLN A 170 -7.23 9.87 0.27
C GLN A 170 -8.00 9.62 -1.01
N SER A 171 -8.46 8.38 -1.17
CA SER A 171 -9.24 7.96 -2.34
C SER A 171 -10.73 8.02 -2.03
N GLU A 172 -11.53 8.18 -3.09
CA GLU A 172 -12.98 7.99 -3.14
C GLU A 172 -13.44 6.64 -2.57
N ARG A 173 -12.54 5.65 -2.47
CA ARG A 173 -12.76 4.38 -1.76
C ARG A 173 -13.28 4.57 -0.33
N ILE A 174 -13.01 5.70 0.32
CA ILE A 174 -13.59 6.02 1.63
C ILE A 174 -15.12 5.99 1.59
N PHE A 175 -15.76 6.50 0.53
CA PHE A 175 -17.22 6.49 0.39
C PHE A 175 -17.74 5.07 0.23
N TRP A 176 -17.15 4.28 -0.66
CA TRP A 176 -17.55 2.89 -0.87
C TRP A 176 -17.37 2.05 0.39
N PHE A 177 -16.29 2.31 1.13
CA PHE A 177 -16.04 1.68 2.42
C PHE A 177 -17.12 2.04 3.46
N MET A 178 -17.47 3.32 3.59
CA MET A 178 -18.47 3.77 4.57
C MET A 178 -19.89 3.31 4.22
N GLU A 179 -20.19 3.14 2.94
CA GLU A 179 -21.46 2.57 2.44
C GLU A 179 -21.47 1.02 2.43
N ASP A 180 -20.35 0.38 2.77
CA ASP A 180 -20.17 -1.08 2.71
C ASP A 180 -20.49 -1.70 1.32
N VAL A 181 -20.11 -0.99 0.26
CA VAL A 181 -20.30 -1.43 -1.14
C VAL A 181 -18.96 -1.65 -1.84
N SER A 182 -18.98 -2.47 -2.90
CA SER A 182 -17.81 -2.63 -3.76
C SER A 182 -17.59 -1.38 -4.63
N GLY A 183 -16.35 -1.16 -5.08
CA GLY A 183 -16.06 -0.05 -6.01
C GLY A 183 -16.81 -0.13 -7.34
N ARG A 184 -17.27 -1.33 -7.74
CA ARG A 184 -18.15 -1.48 -8.92
C ARG A 184 -19.56 -0.97 -8.66
N GLU A 185 -20.09 -1.17 -7.46
CA GLU A 185 -21.41 -0.67 -7.06
C GLU A 185 -21.39 0.83 -6.79
N GLY A 186 -20.29 1.32 -6.20
CA GLY A 186 -20.11 2.74 -5.91
C GLY A 186 -19.68 3.61 -7.09
N THR A 187 -19.41 3.02 -8.26
CA THR A 187 -19.05 3.74 -9.49
C THR A 187 -20.18 3.61 -10.51
N PHE A 188 -20.73 4.72 -11.00
CA PHE A 188 -21.87 4.68 -11.95
C PHE A 188 -21.57 3.95 -13.26
N PHE A 189 -20.35 4.10 -13.77
CA PHE A 189 -19.89 3.46 -15.01
C PHE A 189 -18.55 2.75 -14.74
N PRO A 190 -18.57 1.58 -14.09
CA PRO A 190 -17.34 0.88 -13.74
C PRO A 190 -16.68 0.31 -14.99
N GLN A 191 -15.35 0.14 -14.95
CA GLN A 191 -14.63 -0.53 -16.03
C GLN A 191 -15.13 -1.98 -16.17
N MET A 192 -15.77 -2.26 -17.30
CA MET A 192 -16.24 -3.60 -17.64
C MET A 192 -15.17 -4.37 -18.42
N ARG A 193 -15.19 -5.69 -18.31
CA ARG A 193 -14.44 -6.53 -19.24
C ARG A 193 -15.09 -6.42 -20.61
N SER A 194 -14.28 -6.22 -21.66
CA SER A 194 -14.75 -6.34 -23.03
C SER A 194 -14.90 -7.83 -23.35
N GLU A 195 -16.13 -8.31 -23.35
CA GLU A 195 -16.47 -9.63 -23.84
C GLU A 195 -17.32 -9.45 -25.10
N LEU A 196 -16.87 -10.05 -26.20
CA LEU A 196 -17.69 -10.14 -27.41
C LEU A 196 -18.86 -11.07 -27.11
N GLU A 197 -20.07 -10.71 -27.52
CA GLU A 197 -21.21 -11.63 -27.41
C GLU A 197 -20.91 -12.96 -28.11
N GLN A 198 -21.49 -14.05 -27.62
CA GLN A 198 -21.36 -15.37 -28.26
C GLN A 198 -21.81 -15.35 -29.73
N SER A 199 -22.79 -14.52 -30.07
CA SER A 199 -23.26 -14.28 -31.44
C SER A 199 -22.14 -13.70 -32.31
N THR A 200 -21.47 -12.63 -31.84
CA THR A 200 -20.34 -11.99 -32.49
C THR A 200 -19.12 -12.92 -32.56
N GLN A 201 -18.86 -13.69 -31.50
CA GLN A 201 -17.76 -14.67 -31.49
C GLN A 201 -17.94 -15.74 -32.57
N LYS A 202 -19.17 -16.22 -32.80
CA LYS A 202 -19.48 -17.19 -33.86
C LYS A 202 -19.34 -16.60 -35.26
N ILE A 203 -19.73 -15.35 -35.46
CA ILE A 203 -19.66 -14.69 -36.77
C ILE A 203 -18.21 -14.44 -37.19
N TYR A 204 -17.35 -14.09 -36.23
CA TYR A 204 -15.95 -13.72 -36.49
C TYR A 204 -14.95 -14.76 -35.97
N GLU A 205 -15.36 -16.02 -35.84
CA GLU A 205 -14.53 -17.11 -35.29
C GLU A 205 -13.18 -17.23 -36.03
N ASP A 206 -13.18 -16.96 -37.35
CA ASP A 206 -12.00 -17.06 -38.22
C ASP A 206 -11.00 -15.89 -38.06
N ILE A 207 -11.43 -14.77 -37.46
CA ILE A 207 -10.64 -13.53 -37.32
C ILE A 207 -10.25 -13.28 -35.86
N LEU A 208 -11.04 -13.80 -34.91
CA LEU A 208 -10.77 -13.60 -33.50
C LEU A 208 -9.54 -14.39 -33.04
N PRO A 209 -8.66 -13.79 -32.22
CA PRO A 209 -7.54 -14.51 -31.66
C PRO A 209 -8.09 -15.67 -30.82
N LYS A 210 -7.67 -16.89 -31.15
CA LYS A 210 -8.06 -18.09 -30.39
C LYS A 210 -7.73 -17.86 -28.92
N SER A 211 -8.75 -17.76 -28.08
CA SER A 211 -8.57 -17.46 -26.65
C SER A 211 -7.56 -18.46 -26.06
N LYS A 212 -6.52 -17.96 -25.40
CA LYS A 212 -5.59 -18.81 -24.67
C LYS A 212 -6.42 -19.51 -23.60
N LYS A 213 -6.62 -20.83 -23.75
CA LYS A 213 -7.23 -21.68 -22.71
C LYS A 213 -6.50 -21.37 -21.39
N LYS A 214 -7.24 -20.89 -20.40
CA LYS A 214 -6.75 -20.79 -19.02
C LYS A 214 -6.30 -22.20 -18.61
N LYS A 215 -5.04 -22.34 -18.18
CA LYS A 215 -4.64 -23.50 -17.39
C LYS A 215 -5.42 -23.40 -16.07
N GLU A 216 -6.16 -24.46 -15.76
CA GLU A 216 -6.77 -24.69 -14.46
C GLU A 216 -5.72 -24.72 -13.35
#